data_AF-A0A174FHJ7-F1
#
_entry.id   AF-A0A174FHJ7-F1
#
_cell.length_a   1.000
_cell.length_b   1.000
_cell.length_c   1.000
_cell.angle_alpha   90.00
_cell.angle_beta   90.00
_cell.angle_gamma   90.00
#
_symmetry.space_group_name_H-M   'P 1'
#
loop_
_entity.id
_entity.type
_entity.pdbx_description
1 polymer ?
#
loop_
_entity_poly.entity_id
_entity_poly.type
_entity_poly.pdbx_seq_one_letter_code
_entity_poly.pdbx_strand_id
1 'polypeptide(L)'
;MERFFDVQDKAQAIVDDAKAVIDKTLTATADVEEKPSVMVLEPLGEDITNYGAKSLGGDMVTQLGATLANPDASTAGKEDIIAANPDVIFVVYMPYAGDDPETVKESQLAVIKDDEALQSLDAVKNGRVYPIMLSEMYASATRTQDGIETFAKGLYPDVNLD
;
A
#
# COMPACT_ATOMS: atom_id res chain seq x y z
N MET A 1 39.10 3.18 5.92
CA MET A 1 38.48 3.37 4.59
C MET A 1 37.52 2.21 4.27
N GLU A 2 37.80 0.97 4.72
CA GLU A 2 36.95 -0.22 4.47
C GLU A 2 35.53 -0.16 5.07
N ARG A 3 35.34 0.42 6.27
CA ARG A 3 34.03 0.49 6.93
C ARG A 3 33.01 1.41 6.25
N PHE A 4 33.47 2.31 5.37
CA PHE A 4 32.62 3.18 4.55
C PHE A 4 32.21 2.51 3.23
N PHE A 5 33.05 1.62 2.68
CA PHE A 5 32.73 0.87 1.46
C PHE A 5 31.74 -0.28 1.75
N ASP A 6 31.93 -1.04 2.82
CA ASP A 6 31.03 -2.17 3.18
C ASP A 6 29.57 -1.72 3.46
N VAL A 7 29.38 -0.50 3.98
CA VAL A 7 28.03 0.06 4.19
C VAL A 7 27.40 0.60 2.90
N GLN A 8 28.21 1.06 1.95
CA GLN A 8 27.73 1.50 0.63
C GLN A 8 27.28 0.32 -0.22
N ASP A 9 28.04 -0.78 -0.23
CA ASP A 9 27.70 -1.99 -0.98
C ASP A 9 26.39 -2.61 -0.48
N LYS A 10 26.20 -2.66 0.85
CA LYS A 10 24.95 -3.13 1.47
C LYS A 10 23.76 -2.23 1.18
N ALA A 11 23.95 -0.91 1.20
CA ALA A 11 22.89 0.03 0.84
C ALA A 11 22.50 -0.09 -0.63
N GLN A 12 23.48 -0.28 -1.51
CA GLN A 12 23.24 -0.45 -2.95
C GLN A 12 22.47 -1.75 -3.23
N ALA A 13 22.83 -2.86 -2.57
CA ALA A 13 22.10 -4.12 -2.72
C ALA A 13 20.61 -3.98 -2.38
N ILE A 14 20.26 -3.28 -1.30
CA ILE A 14 18.86 -3.08 -0.91
C ILE A 14 18.10 -2.23 -1.95
N VAL A 15 18.76 -1.22 -2.52
CA VAL A 15 18.16 -0.39 -3.60
C VAL A 15 17.95 -1.22 -4.86
N ASP A 16 18.90 -2.08 -5.20
CA ASP A 16 18.82 -2.92 -6.39
C ASP A 16 17.72 -3.99 -6.25
N ASP A 17 17.57 -4.57 -5.07
CA ASP A 17 16.49 -5.53 -4.77
C ASP A 17 15.11 -4.86 -4.88
N ALA A 18 14.94 -3.66 -4.32
CA ALA A 18 13.69 -2.90 -4.45
C ALA A 18 13.34 -2.59 -5.91
N LYS A 19 14.33 -2.19 -6.72
CA LYS A 19 14.15 -1.96 -8.16
C LYS A 19 13.81 -3.26 -8.90
N ALA A 20 14.44 -4.37 -8.53
CA ALA A 20 14.17 -5.66 -9.14
C ALA A 20 12.71 -6.10 -8.91
N VAL A 21 12.15 -5.86 -7.72
CA VAL A 21 10.72 -6.12 -7.46
C VAL A 21 9.85 -5.25 -8.35
N ILE A 22 10.12 -3.94 -8.44
CA ILE A 22 9.36 -3.02 -9.30
C ILE A 22 9.43 -3.47 -10.76
N ASP A 23 10.62 -3.72 -11.30
CA ASP A 23 10.83 -4.14 -12.69
C ASP A 23 10.14 -5.48 -12.97
N LYS A 24 10.21 -6.42 -12.02
CA LYS A 24 9.51 -7.71 -12.11
C LYS A 24 8.01 -7.50 -12.17
N THR A 25 7.44 -6.68 -11.29
CA THR A 25 6.00 -6.39 -11.28
C THR A 25 5.57 -5.69 -12.57
N LEU A 26 6.30 -4.69 -13.04
CA LEU A 26 5.96 -3.97 -14.28
C LEU A 26 6.05 -4.89 -15.50
N THR A 27 7.05 -5.77 -15.55
CA THR A 27 7.20 -6.76 -16.62
C THR A 27 6.07 -7.78 -16.60
N ALA A 28 5.77 -8.34 -15.43
CA ALA A 28 4.74 -9.37 -15.27
C ALA A 28 3.31 -8.83 -15.48
N THR A 29 3.13 -7.52 -15.34
CA THR A 29 1.85 -6.84 -15.53
C THR A 29 1.78 -6.03 -16.82
N ALA A 30 2.74 -6.15 -17.74
CA ALA A 30 2.82 -5.33 -18.95
C ALA A 30 1.56 -5.44 -19.82
N ASP A 31 0.93 -6.62 -19.86
CA ASP A 31 -0.29 -6.89 -20.63
C ASP A 31 -1.59 -6.56 -19.87
N VAL A 32 -1.50 -6.07 -18.63
CA VAL A 32 -2.66 -5.58 -17.87
C VAL A 32 -3.07 -4.22 -18.44
N GLU A 33 -4.12 -4.21 -19.26
CA GLU A 33 -4.62 -3.01 -19.94
C GLU A 33 -5.15 -1.96 -18.95
N GLU A 34 -5.94 -2.39 -17.96
CA GLU A 34 -6.49 -1.52 -16.92
C GLU A 34 -5.70 -1.67 -15.63
N LYS A 35 -4.81 -0.71 -15.38
CA LYS A 35 -4.05 -0.65 -14.14
C LYS A 35 -4.98 -0.28 -12.96
N PRO A 36 -4.85 -0.96 -11.81
CA PRO A 36 -5.74 -0.73 -10.68
C PRO A 36 -5.66 0.71 -10.17
N SER A 37 -6.82 1.29 -9.91
CA SER A 37 -6.96 2.50 -9.09
C SER A 37 -6.86 2.14 -7.60
N VAL A 38 -6.15 2.96 -6.82
CA VAL A 38 -5.81 2.62 -5.43
C VAL A 38 -5.99 3.80 -4.48
N MET A 39 -6.50 3.52 -3.28
CA MET A 39 -6.35 4.41 -2.13
C MET A 39 -5.54 3.70 -1.04
N VAL A 40 -4.67 4.46 -0.37
CA VAL A 40 -3.90 3.99 0.79
C VAL A 40 -4.39 4.80 1.99
N LEU A 41 -5.11 4.14 2.90
CA LEU A 41 -5.95 4.78 3.91
C LEU A 41 -5.49 4.37 5.31
N GLU A 42 -5.36 5.35 6.21
CA GLU A 42 -5.11 5.10 7.63
C GLU A 42 -6.26 5.64 8.47
N PRO A 43 -7.08 4.76 9.05
CA PRO A 43 -8.07 5.16 10.04
C PRO A 43 -7.42 5.67 11.34
N LEU A 44 -7.72 6.92 11.70
CA LEU A 44 -7.26 7.60 12.91
C LEU A 44 -8.45 8.08 13.73
N GLY A 45 -9.15 7.15 14.37
CA GLY A 45 -10.39 7.45 15.10
C GLY A 45 -11.55 7.70 14.13
N GLU A 46 -12.11 8.91 14.13
CA GLU A 46 -13.21 9.29 13.23
C GLU A 46 -12.71 9.79 11.86
N ASP A 47 -11.43 10.16 11.76
CA ASP A 47 -10.80 10.66 10.53
C ASP A 47 -10.06 9.54 9.79
N ILE A 48 -9.97 9.65 8.47
CA ILE A 48 -9.15 8.76 7.63
C ILE A 48 -8.12 9.60 6.89
N THR A 49 -6.84 9.31 7.13
CA THR A 49 -5.72 9.89 6.37
C THR A 49 -5.62 9.18 5.02
N ASN A 50 -5.43 9.94 3.96
CA ASN A 50 -5.19 9.42 2.61
C ASN A 50 -3.74 9.67 2.19
N TYR A 51 -3.01 8.60 1.89
CA TYR A 51 -1.64 8.63 1.42
C TYR A 51 -1.62 8.84 -0.10
N GLY A 52 -1.86 10.09 -0.51
CA GLY A 52 -1.87 10.53 -1.90
C GLY A 52 -0.48 10.76 -2.53
N ALA A 53 -0.43 11.52 -3.63
CA ALA A 53 0.75 11.68 -4.50
C ALA A 53 1.96 12.36 -3.84
N LYS A 54 1.78 12.97 -2.67
CA LYS A 54 2.86 13.60 -1.88
C LYS A 54 3.40 12.68 -0.78
N SER A 55 2.92 11.45 -0.70
CA SER A 55 3.31 10.47 0.32
C SER A 55 4.22 9.38 -0.26
N LEU A 56 5.01 8.74 0.60
CA LEU A 56 5.83 7.59 0.18
C LEU A 56 4.96 6.41 -0.26
N GLY A 57 3.88 6.10 0.47
CA GLY A 57 2.95 5.04 0.06
C GLY A 57 2.34 5.29 -1.31
N GLY A 58 1.98 6.55 -1.60
CA GLY A 58 1.49 6.95 -2.92
C GLY A 58 2.52 6.80 -4.03
N ASP A 59 3.78 7.17 -3.76
CA ASP A 59 4.89 6.97 -4.70
C ASP A 59 5.16 5.47 -4.96
N MET A 60 5.13 4.64 -3.91
CA MET A 60 5.36 3.19 -4.04
C MET A 60 4.33 2.50 -4.94
N VAL A 61 3.03 2.76 -4.72
CA VAL A 61 1.98 2.14 -5.54
C VAL A 61 1.99 2.64 -6.99
N THR A 62 2.37 3.90 -7.22
CA THR A 62 2.49 4.45 -8.59
C THR A 62 3.70 3.90 -9.33
N GLN A 63 4.83 3.67 -8.64
CA GLN A 63 5.99 2.98 -9.23
C GLN A 63 5.66 1.52 -9.62
N LEU A 64 4.70 0.89 -8.94
CA LEU A 64 4.16 -0.44 -9.30
C LEU A 64 3.10 -0.39 -10.41
N GLY A 65 2.89 0.77 -11.02
CA GLY A 65 1.99 0.97 -12.16
C GLY A 65 0.53 1.19 -11.81
N ALA A 66 0.17 1.30 -10.52
CA ALA A 66 -1.19 1.66 -10.12
C ALA A 66 -1.45 3.17 -10.29
N THR A 67 -2.74 3.56 -10.33
CA THR A 67 -3.15 4.97 -10.34
C THR A 67 -3.75 5.35 -9.00
N LEU A 68 -3.30 6.46 -8.39
CA LEU A 68 -3.89 6.94 -7.15
C LEU A 68 -5.29 7.50 -7.37
N ALA A 69 -6.24 6.98 -6.63
CA ALA A 69 -7.56 7.57 -6.48
C ALA A 69 -7.48 8.71 -5.46
N ASN A 70 -7.98 9.88 -5.85
CA ASN A 70 -7.94 11.10 -5.03
C ASN A 70 -6.51 11.54 -4.62
N PRO A 71 -5.57 11.73 -5.57
CA PRO A 71 -4.14 11.88 -5.28
C PRO A 71 -3.75 13.14 -4.50
N ASP A 72 -4.57 14.20 -4.57
CA ASP A 72 -4.27 15.50 -3.95
C ASP A 72 -4.82 15.65 -2.53
N ALA A 73 -5.76 14.78 -2.13
CA ALA A 73 -6.40 14.83 -0.82
C ALA A 73 -5.55 14.11 0.23
N SER A 74 -5.24 14.78 1.35
CA SER A 74 -4.51 14.18 2.49
C SER A 74 -5.42 13.47 3.49
N THR A 75 -6.72 13.67 3.39
CA THR A 75 -7.77 13.04 4.19
C THR A 75 -8.90 12.63 3.27
N ALA A 76 -9.67 11.61 3.64
CA ALA A 76 -10.83 11.19 2.87
C ALA A 76 -12.00 10.87 3.80
N GLY A 77 -13.14 11.50 3.56
CA GLY A 77 -14.41 11.06 4.14
C GLY A 77 -14.96 9.84 3.40
N LYS A 78 -15.97 9.19 3.99
CA LYS A 78 -16.65 8.05 3.35
C LYS A 78 -17.21 8.42 1.97
N GLU A 79 -17.78 9.62 1.84
CA GLU A 79 -18.31 10.12 0.56
C GLU A 79 -17.21 10.27 -0.49
N ASP A 80 -16.01 10.72 -0.10
CA ASP A 80 -14.86 10.83 -1.01
C ASP A 80 -14.39 9.44 -1.48
N ILE A 81 -14.34 8.46 -0.56
CA ILE A 81 -13.95 7.07 -0.88
C ILE A 81 -14.98 6.44 -1.83
N ILE A 82 -16.27 6.65 -1.59
CA ILE A 82 -17.36 6.18 -2.45
C ILE A 82 -17.31 6.84 -3.84
N ALA A 83 -17.08 8.15 -3.90
CA ALA A 83 -16.99 8.88 -5.14
C ALA A 83 -15.76 8.48 -5.98
N ALA A 84 -14.65 8.16 -5.31
CA ALA A 84 -13.43 7.71 -5.94
C ALA A 84 -13.50 6.24 -6.40
N ASN A 85 -14.24 5.39 -5.67
CA ASN A 85 -14.46 3.96 -5.93
C ASN A 85 -13.19 3.22 -6.41
N PRO A 86 -12.13 3.15 -5.59
CA PRO A 86 -10.89 2.49 -5.99
C PRO A 86 -11.07 0.98 -6.19
N ASP A 87 -10.29 0.41 -7.09
CA ASP A 87 -10.22 -1.05 -7.30
C ASP A 87 -9.57 -1.78 -6.13
N VAL A 88 -8.64 -1.11 -5.44
CA VAL A 88 -7.87 -1.64 -4.31
C VAL A 88 -7.82 -0.62 -3.18
N ILE A 89 -7.99 -1.07 -1.95
CA ILE A 89 -7.74 -0.26 -0.75
C ILE A 89 -6.66 -0.94 0.08
N PHE A 90 -5.57 -0.21 0.34
CA PHE A 90 -4.62 -0.60 1.38
C PHE A 90 -4.94 0.13 2.67
N VAL A 91 -5.18 -0.62 3.74
CA VAL A 91 -5.47 -0.08 5.08
C VAL A 91 -4.19 -0.12 5.90
N VAL A 92 -3.69 1.05 6.23
CA VAL A 92 -2.49 1.23 7.05
C VAL A 92 -2.82 0.88 8.50
N TYR A 93 -1.94 0.12 9.14
CA TYR A 93 -2.04 -0.14 10.58
C TYR A 93 -0.68 -0.03 11.28
N MET A 94 -0.72 0.27 12.58
CA MET A 94 0.45 0.31 13.44
C MET A 94 0.38 -0.85 14.45
N PRO A 95 1.18 -1.91 14.33
CA PRO A 95 1.03 -3.14 15.13
C PRO A 95 1.21 -2.91 16.65
N TYR A 96 1.84 -1.81 17.04
CA TYR A 96 2.11 -1.46 18.45
C TYR A 96 1.14 -0.41 19.03
N ALA A 97 0.08 -0.06 18.31
CA ALA A 97 -0.94 0.88 18.80
C ALA A 97 -1.91 0.25 19.83
N GLY A 98 -1.82 -1.06 20.05
CA GLY A 98 -2.61 -1.81 21.04
C GLY A 98 -1.83 -3.01 21.58
N ASP A 99 -2.52 -3.87 22.33
CA ASP A 99 -1.89 -5.00 23.03
C ASP A 99 -1.52 -6.18 22.10
N ASP A 100 -2.28 -6.36 21.01
CA ASP A 100 -2.10 -7.46 20.06
C ASP A 100 -2.06 -6.96 18.60
N PRO A 101 -0.97 -7.17 17.85
CA PRO A 101 -0.82 -6.70 16.47
C PRO A 101 -1.90 -7.19 15.51
N GLU A 102 -2.36 -8.43 15.68
CA GLU A 102 -3.36 -9.03 14.79
C GLU A 102 -4.73 -8.37 15.03
N THR A 103 -5.10 -8.18 16.29
CA THR A 103 -6.32 -7.46 16.67
C THR A 103 -6.29 -6.02 16.16
N VAL A 104 -5.15 -5.33 16.23
CA VAL A 104 -5.01 -3.98 15.65
C VAL A 104 -5.22 -4.01 14.14
N LYS A 105 -4.57 -4.92 13.43
CA LYS A 105 -4.73 -5.08 11.98
C LYS A 105 -6.19 -5.32 11.58
N GLU A 106 -6.87 -6.27 12.23
CA GLU A 106 -8.26 -6.61 11.93
C GLU A 106 -9.21 -5.46 12.26
N SER A 107 -9.01 -4.76 13.38
CA SER A 107 -9.84 -3.60 13.73
C SER A 107 -9.68 -2.43 12.75
N GLN A 108 -8.48 -2.20 12.22
CA GLN A 108 -8.25 -1.20 11.18
C GLN A 108 -8.93 -1.59 9.87
N LEU A 109 -8.80 -2.85 9.46
CA LEU A 109 -9.48 -3.38 8.26
C LEU A 109 -11.02 -3.27 8.38
N ALA A 110 -11.58 -3.52 9.56
CA ALA A 110 -13.01 -3.47 9.83
C ALA A 110 -13.60 -2.07 9.60
N VAL A 111 -12.83 -0.98 9.80
CA VAL A 111 -13.28 0.40 9.51
C VAL A 111 -13.72 0.57 8.05
N ILE A 112 -13.14 -0.21 7.13
CA ILE A 112 -13.51 -0.20 5.72
C ILE A 112 -14.42 -1.38 5.38
N LYS A 113 -14.07 -2.58 5.82
CA LYS A 113 -14.73 -3.83 5.42
C LYS A 113 -16.12 -4.00 6.02
N ASP A 114 -16.35 -3.51 7.23
CA ASP A 114 -17.60 -3.75 7.97
C ASP A 114 -18.51 -2.52 7.98
N ASP A 115 -18.04 -1.39 7.42
CA ASP A 115 -18.84 -0.17 7.34
C ASP A 115 -19.96 -0.30 6.30
N GLU A 116 -21.21 -0.14 6.74
CA GLU A 116 -22.39 -0.32 5.88
C GLU A 116 -22.37 0.63 4.67
N ALA A 117 -21.84 1.85 4.81
CA ALA A 117 -21.80 2.82 3.71
C ALA A 117 -20.78 2.42 2.62
N LEU A 118 -19.73 1.70 3.00
CA LEU A 118 -18.62 1.32 2.12
C LEU A 118 -18.83 -0.03 1.43
N GLN A 119 -19.89 -0.79 1.77
CA GLN A 119 -20.24 -2.06 1.12
C GLN A 119 -20.53 -1.92 -0.39
N SER A 120 -20.79 -0.70 -0.85
CA SER A 120 -21.01 -0.40 -2.27
C SER A 120 -19.71 -0.36 -3.10
N LEU A 121 -18.54 -0.24 -2.46
CA LEU A 121 -17.23 -0.15 -3.12
C LEU A 121 -16.86 -1.46 -3.82
N ASP A 122 -16.25 -1.34 -5.00
CA ASP A 122 -15.78 -2.51 -5.74
C ASP A 122 -14.63 -3.22 -5.02
N ALA A 123 -13.71 -2.48 -4.38
CA ALA A 123 -12.67 -3.06 -3.53
C ALA A 123 -13.25 -3.95 -2.41
N VAL A 124 -14.35 -3.54 -1.76
CA VAL A 124 -14.98 -4.31 -0.68
C VAL A 124 -15.65 -5.57 -1.24
N LYS A 125 -16.48 -5.42 -2.28
CA LYS A 125 -17.20 -6.54 -2.93
C LYS A 125 -16.25 -7.61 -3.47
N ASN A 126 -15.11 -7.19 -4.01
CA ASN A 126 -14.13 -8.08 -4.61
C ASN A 126 -13.06 -8.56 -3.62
N GLY A 127 -13.15 -8.20 -2.33
CA GLY A 127 -12.20 -8.62 -1.31
C GLY A 127 -10.80 -8.02 -1.46
N ARG A 128 -10.68 -6.88 -2.15
CA ARG A 128 -9.43 -6.17 -2.45
C ARG A 128 -9.13 -5.07 -1.43
N VAL A 129 -9.35 -5.38 -0.15
CA VAL A 129 -9.01 -4.53 0.99
C VAL A 129 -7.93 -5.22 1.81
N TYR A 130 -6.70 -4.72 1.67
CA TYR A 130 -5.48 -5.36 2.18
C TYR A 130 -4.83 -4.53 3.29
N PRO A 131 -4.22 -5.15 4.30
CA PRO A 131 -3.45 -4.42 5.30
C PRO A 131 -2.07 -4.02 4.74
N ILE A 132 -1.55 -2.88 5.18
CA ILE A 132 -0.15 -2.49 4.99
C ILE A 132 0.39 -1.96 6.33
N MET A 133 1.56 -2.41 6.77
CA MET A 133 2.12 -1.91 8.02
C MET A 133 2.72 -0.51 7.78
N LEU A 134 2.46 0.46 8.65
CA LEU A 134 3.03 1.81 8.48
C LEU A 134 4.56 1.79 8.33
N SER A 135 5.23 0.88 9.05
CA SER A 135 6.68 0.76 8.99
C SER A 135 7.20 0.19 7.65
N GLU A 136 6.37 -0.52 6.88
CA GLU A 136 6.73 -0.96 5.52
C GLU A 136 6.77 0.22 4.54
N MET A 137 5.99 1.29 4.81
CA MET A 137 5.99 2.51 4.01
C MET A 137 7.08 3.52 4.43
N TYR A 138 7.44 3.57 5.71
CA TYR A 138 8.26 4.66 6.27
C TYR A 138 9.54 4.23 6.99
N ALA A 139 9.80 2.93 7.20
CA ALA A 139 11.02 2.49 7.87
C ALA A 139 12.11 2.06 6.88
N SER A 140 13.35 2.11 7.36
CA SER A 140 14.61 1.93 6.61
C SER A 140 14.61 0.79 5.60
N ALA A 141 15.16 1.07 4.42
CA ALA A 141 15.72 0.17 3.40
C ALA A 141 15.04 -1.21 3.27
N THR A 142 15.35 -2.20 4.13
CA THR A 142 14.78 -3.55 4.05
C THR A 142 13.25 -3.57 4.23
N ARG A 143 12.70 -2.73 5.11
CA ARG A 143 11.25 -2.67 5.31
C ARG A 143 10.51 -2.00 4.15
N THR A 144 11.20 -1.12 3.42
CA THR A 144 10.67 -0.52 2.20
C THR A 144 10.48 -1.59 1.12
N GLN A 145 11.39 -2.58 1.02
CA GLN A 145 11.23 -3.71 0.12
C GLN A 145 10.00 -4.55 0.48
N ASP A 146 9.83 -4.90 1.77
CA ASP A 146 8.64 -5.62 2.25
C ASP A 146 7.36 -4.89 1.85
N GLY A 147 7.34 -3.55 1.96
CA GLY A 147 6.22 -2.71 1.53
C GLY A 147 5.95 -2.76 0.02
N ILE A 148 6.99 -2.70 -0.81
CA ILE A 148 6.85 -2.82 -2.27
C ILE A 148 6.25 -4.20 -2.62
N GLU A 149 6.72 -5.27 -2.00
CA GLU A 149 6.20 -6.62 -2.22
C GLU A 149 4.74 -6.76 -1.78
N THR A 150 4.38 -6.22 -0.61
CA THR A 150 3.01 -6.21 -0.11
C THR A 150 2.08 -5.44 -1.05
N PHE A 151 2.49 -4.26 -1.52
CA PHE A 151 1.73 -3.51 -2.50
C PHE A 151 1.60 -4.28 -3.83
N ALA A 152 2.68 -4.84 -4.36
CA ALA A 152 2.65 -5.56 -5.63
C ALA A 152 1.67 -6.75 -5.60
N LYS A 153 1.69 -7.52 -4.51
CA LYS A 153 0.78 -8.66 -4.29
C LYS A 153 -0.69 -8.23 -4.17
N GLY A 154 -0.98 -7.13 -3.48
CA GLY A 154 -2.35 -6.61 -3.37
C GLY A 154 -2.87 -5.98 -4.67
N LEU A 155 -2.00 -5.31 -5.43
CA LEU A 155 -2.34 -4.71 -6.72
C LEU A 155 -2.60 -5.77 -7.79
N TYR A 156 -1.83 -6.86 -7.79
CA TYR A 156 -1.88 -7.90 -8.83
C TYR A 156 -1.90 -9.31 -8.22
N PRO A 157 -2.98 -9.70 -7.52
CA PRO A 157 -3.04 -10.99 -6.80
C PRO A 157 -2.98 -12.22 -7.72
N ASP A 158 -3.33 -12.07 -8.99
CA ASP A 158 -3.35 -13.17 -9.97
C ASP A 158 -2.03 -13.31 -10.75
N VAL A 159 -1.07 -12.41 -10.53
CA VAL A 159 0.24 -12.44 -11.18
C VAL A 159 1.22 -13.16 -10.27
N ASN A 160 1.88 -14.20 -10.79
CA ASN A 160 2.94 -14.86 -10.05
C ASN A 160 4.18 -13.97 -9.98
N LEU A 161 4.43 -13.40 -8.80
CA LEU A 161 5.57 -12.53 -8.51
C LEU A 161 6.67 -13.25 -7.72
N ASP A 162 6.59 -14.58 -7.53
CA ASP A 162 7.63 -15.42 -6.91
C ASP A 162 8.74 -15.82 -7.90
#